data_AF-A0A7T8QSS6-F1
#
_entry.id   AF-A0A7T8QSS6-F1
#
_cell.length_a   1.000
_cell.length_b   1.000
_cell.length_c   1.000
_cell.angle_alpha   90.00
_cell.angle_beta   90.00
_cell.angle_gamma   90.00
#
_symmetry.space_group_name_H-M   'P 1'
#
loop_
_entity.id
_entity.type
_entity.pdbx_description
1 polymer ?
#
loop_
_entity_poly.entity_id
_entity_poly.type
_entity_poly.pdbx_seq_one_letter_code
_entity_poly.pdbx_strand_id
1 'polypeptide(L)'
;MELFTWERKVLFNTSSFLSIQFMSNQSAFSSLKENTGRLNLTLSTSVKEGYGAWLPHLAHSHRTSELDIQLDGLHTGSNFTNGRFALRLNIASSNPKGKFYRRQTESLNDEHTPGIFKTNELLFPGRNESAYIQWRPIVYTKAHRGLADSTGVEMSRGRTLTDKKKAFRDSSLYALYGQQVEEFSTRYYYVTFGAPKDGFYNKTKYNAW
;
A
#
# COMPACT_ATOMS: atom_id res chain seq x y z
N MET A 1 9.23 -7.93 -7.18
CA MET A 1 7.94 -8.58 -7.49
C MET A 1 8.09 -9.41 -8.77
N GLU A 2 9.19 -10.14 -8.94
CA GLU A 2 9.53 -10.83 -10.19
C GLU A 2 8.95 -12.25 -10.30
N LEU A 3 8.24 -12.70 -9.26
CA LEU A 3 7.71 -14.07 -9.18
C LEU A 3 6.20 -14.15 -9.46
N PHE A 4 5.54 -13.01 -9.61
CA PHE A 4 4.08 -12.96 -9.79
C PHE A 4 3.73 -12.86 -11.27
N THR A 5 2.84 -13.76 -11.69
CA THR A 5 2.09 -13.62 -12.93
C THR A 5 0.77 -12.92 -12.57
N TRP A 6 0.33 -11.98 -13.40
CA TRP A 6 -0.78 -11.10 -13.07
C TRP A 6 -1.90 -11.20 -14.11
N GLU A 7 -3.13 -11.33 -13.63
CA GLU A 7 -4.32 -11.07 -14.41
C GLU A 7 -4.78 -9.63 -14.15
N ARG A 8 -5.20 -8.92 -15.19
CA ARG A 8 -5.70 -7.55 -15.09
C ARG A 8 -7.19 -7.52 -15.38
N LYS A 9 -7.96 -6.87 -14.50
CA LYS A 9 -9.39 -6.60 -14.68
C LYS A 9 -9.67 -5.11 -14.54
N VAL A 10 -10.46 -4.56 -15.45
CA VAL A 10 -11.00 -3.19 -15.31
C VAL A 10 -12.26 -3.29 -14.46
N LEU A 11 -12.28 -2.63 -13.31
CA LEU A 11 -13.44 -2.62 -12.40
C LEU A 11 -14.42 -1.51 -12.76
N PHE A 12 -13.88 -0.32 -13.05
CA PHE A 12 -14.64 0.86 -13.43
C PHE A 12 -13.92 1.59 -14.56
N ASN A 13 -14.66 2.03 -15.57
CA ASN A 13 -14.15 2.82 -16.67
C ASN A 13 -15.23 3.82 -17.10
N THR A 14 -15.18 5.02 -16.53
CA THR A 14 -16.05 6.13 -16.88
C THR A 14 -15.21 7.32 -17.32
N SER A 15 -15.84 8.37 -17.84
CA SER A 15 -15.14 9.60 -18.22
C SER A 15 -14.48 10.31 -17.03
N SER A 16 -14.90 10.02 -15.80
CA SER A 16 -14.39 10.69 -14.60
C SER A 16 -13.68 9.79 -13.60
N PHE A 17 -13.75 8.47 -13.74
CA PHE A 17 -13.19 7.50 -12.80
C PHE A 17 -12.72 6.24 -13.51
N LEU A 18 -11.49 5.82 -13.22
CA LEU A 18 -10.87 4.60 -13.73
C LEU A 18 -10.35 3.79 -12.55
N SER A 19 -10.65 2.49 -12.53
CA SER A 19 -10.12 1.56 -11.55
C SER A 19 -9.71 0.25 -12.22
N ILE A 20 -8.46 -0.14 -12.02
CA ILE A 20 -7.86 -1.34 -12.61
C ILE A 20 -7.30 -2.20 -11.48
N GLN A 21 -7.70 -3.46 -11.47
CA GLN A 21 -7.22 -4.46 -10.53
C GLN A 21 -6.22 -5.40 -11.21
N PHE A 22 -5.10 -5.65 -10.53
CA PHE A 22 -4.09 -6.63 -10.86
C PHE A 22 -4.16 -7.73 -9.80
N MET A 23 -4.51 -8.94 -10.22
CA MET A 23 -4.65 -10.10 -9.34
C MET A 23 -3.49 -11.02 -9.61
N SER A 24 -2.76 -11.39 -8.57
CA SER A 24 -1.68 -12.34 -8.74
C SER A 24 -2.21 -13.75 -8.94
N ASN A 25 -1.54 -14.52 -9.78
CA ASN A 25 -1.74 -15.95 -9.84
C ASN A 25 -1.08 -16.64 -8.63
N GLN A 26 -1.40 -17.92 -8.43
CA GLN A 26 -1.00 -18.70 -7.25
C GLN A 26 0.53 -18.94 -7.13
N SER A 27 1.32 -18.79 -8.19
CA SER A 27 2.66 -19.41 -8.27
C SER A 27 3.83 -18.62 -7.64
N ALA A 28 3.59 -17.45 -7.06
CA ALA A 28 4.66 -16.48 -6.85
C ALA A 28 5.47 -16.62 -5.56
N PHE A 29 4.94 -17.33 -4.58
CA PHE A 29 5.67 -17.65 -3.36
C PHE A 29 6.20 -19.07 -3.46
N SER A 30 7.06 -19.35 -4.44
CA SER A 30 7.65 -20.68 -4.65
C SER A 30 8.44 -21.21 -3.44
N SER A 31 8.88 -20.32 -2.53
CA SER A 31 9.45 -20.67 -1.23
C SER A 31 8.43 -21.21 -0.21
N LEU A 32 7.15 -20.96 -0.43
CA LEU A 32 6.02 -21.51 0.32
C LEU A 32 5.36 -22.56 -0.59
N LYS A 33 5.84 -23.81 -0.51
CA LYS A 33 5.48 -24.96 -1.37
C LYS A 33 3.96 -25.22 -1.57
N GLU A 34 3.08 -24.54 -0.84
CA GLU A 34 1.63 -24.72 -0.85
C GLU A 34 0.85 -23.38 -0.86
N ASN A 35 1.43 -22.26 -1.32
CA ASN A 35 0.70 -20.99 -1.24
C ASN A 35 -0.35 -20.86 -2.36
N THR A 36 -1.62 -21.12 -2.04
CA THR A 36 -2.75 -20.89 -2.95
C THR A 36 -3.32 -19.48 -2.86
N GLY A 37 -2.80 -18.64 -1.97
CA GLY A 37 -3.26 -17.28 -1.77
C GLY A 37 -2.86 -16.32 -2.89
N ARG A 38 -3.47 -15.13 -2.88
CA ARG A 38 -3.35 -14.09 -3.89
C ARG A 38 -2.99 -12.76 -3.27
N LEU A 39 -2.21 -11.99 -4.03
CA LEU A 39 -1.98 -10.57 -3.82
C LEU A 39 -2.79 -9.83 -4.88
N ASN A 40 -3.75 -9.00 -4.47
CA ASN A 40 -4.49 -8.14 -5.38
C ASN A 40 -4.08 -6.69 -5.16
N LEU A 41 -3.85 -5.97 -6.25
CA LEU A 41 -3.53 -4.54 -6.26
C LEU A 41 -4.59 -3.83 -7.09
N THR A 42 -5.32 -2.87 -6.51
CA THR A 42 -6.27 -2.06 -7.27
C THR A 42 -5.75 -0.63 -7.33
N LEU A 43 -5.53 -0.13 -8.54
CA LEU A 43 -5.16 1.26 -8.80
C LEU A 43 -6.39 2.02 -9.30
N SER A 44 -6.74 3.10 -8.61
CA SER A 44 -7.88 3.95 -8.96
C SER A 44 -7.47 5.40 -9.12
N THR A 45 -8.07 6.10 -10.08
CA THR A 45 -7.87 7.54 -10.31
C THR A 45 -9.19 8.21 -10.68
N SER A 46 -9.30 9.48 -10.34
CA SER A 46 -10.49 10.30 -10.55
C SER A 46 -10.08 11.67 -11.08
N VAL A 47 -10.88 12.25 -11.98
CA VAL A 47 -10.70 13.64 -12.44
C VAL A 47 -11.41 14.65 -11.53
N LYS A 48 -12.24 14.17 -10.60
CA LYS A 48 -13.03 14.99 -9.68
C LYS A 48 -12.56 14.77 -8.25
N GLU A 49 -12.82 15.77 -7.42
CA GLU A 49 -12.70 15.59 -5.98
C GLU A 49 -13.82 14.70 -5.45
N GLY A 50 -13.51 13.91 -4.42
CA GLY A 50 -14.45 12.96 -3.85
C GLY A 50 -13.76 12.01 -2.88
N TYR A 51 -14.38 10.86 -2.67
CA TYR A 51 -13.90 9.84 -1.74
C TYR A 51 -13.85 8.47 -2.41
N GLY A 52 -12.84 7.66 -2.05
CA GLY A 52 -12.65 6.32 -2.59
C GLY A 52 -13.90 5.45 -2.47
N ALA A 53 -14.11 4.56 -3.44
CA ALA A 53 -15.31 3.71 -3.47
C ALA A 53 -15.35 2.70 -2.30
N TRP A 54 -14.18 2.29 -1.81
CA TRP A 54 -14.04 1.36 -0.71
C TRP A 54 -13.61 2.07 0.57
N LEU A 55 -14.06 1.56 1.70
CA LEU A 55 -13.52 1.94 3.00
C LEU A 55 -11.98 1.83 2.98
N PRO A 56 -11.25 2.83 3.52
CA PRO A 56 -11.74 3.89 4.41
C PRO A 56 -12.24 5.16 3.71
N HIS A 57 -12.62 5.09 2.43
CA HIS A 57 -13.07 6.22 1.61
C HIS A 57 -12.10 7.39 1.67
N LEU A 58 -10.84 7.16 1.28
CA LEU A 58 -9.84 8.23 1.27
C LEU A 58 -10.29 9.35 0.34
N ALA A 59 -10.14 10.60 0.80
CA ALA A 59 -10.35 11.76 -0.05
C ALA A 59 -9.36 11.72 -1.23
N HIS A 60 -9.85 11.97 -2.44
CA HIS A 60 -9.05 12.00 -3.65
C HIS A 60 -9.36 13.22 -4.50
N SER A 61 -8.46 13.53 -5.43
CA SER A 61 -8.60 14.60 -6.42
C SER A 61 -7.94 14.20 -7.74
N HIS A 62 -8.01 15.08 -8.74
CA HIS A 62 -7.29 14.92 -10.02
C HIS A 62 -5.76 14.81 -9.90
N ARG A 63 -5.19 15.06 -8.70
CA ARG A 63 -3.76 14.98 -8.43
C ARG A 63 -3.36 13.71 -7.67
N THR A 64 -4.32 12.86 -7.33
CA THR A 64 -4.06 11.66 -6.55
C THR A 64 -4.45 10.40 -7.31
N SER A 65 -3.84 9.30 -6.90
CA SER A 65 -4.27 7.96 -7.27
C SER A 65 -4.31 7.14 -6.00
N GLU A 66 -5.31 6.26 -5.91
CA GLU A 66 -5.51 5.37 -4.77
C GLU A 66 -4.97 3.99 -5.12
N LEU A 67 -4.18 3.42 -4.22
CA LEU A 67 -3.68 2.06 -4.32
C LEU A 67 -4.26 1.26 -3.16
N ASP A 68 -5.01 0.22 -3.49
CA ASP A 68 -5.56 -0.75 -2.56
C ASP A 68 -4.79 -2.07 -2.65
N ILE A 69 -4.35 -2.60 -1.52
CA ILE A 69 -3.53 -3.81 -1.44
C ILE A 69 -4.25 -4.87 -0.62
N GLN A 70 -4.55 -6.00 -1.27
CA GLN A 70 -5.27 -7.11 -0.64
C GLN A 70 -4.38 -8.36 -0.58
N LEU A 71 -4.29 -8.94 0.60
CA LEU A 71 -3.65 -10.23 0.86
C LEU A 71 -4.75 -11.24 1.15
N ASP A 72 -4.98 -12.19 0.25
CA ASP A 72 -6.09 -13.14 0.33
C ASP A 72 -5.58 -14.58 0.37
N GLY A 73 -5.86 -15.31 1.46
CA GLY A 73 -5.51 -16.71 1.59
C GLY A 73 -4.00 -17.01 1.64
N LEU A 74 -3.15 -16.03 1.94
CA LEU A 74 -1.70 -16.26 1.95
C LEU A 74 -1.28 -17.19 3.11
N HIS A 75 -0.39 -18.14 2.81
CA HIS A 75 0.20 -18.98 3.86
C HIS A 75 1.28 -18.21 4.63
N THR A 76 1.21 -18.25 5.96
CA THR A 76 2.21 -17.62 6.86
C THR A 76 3.37 -18.54 7.24
N GLY A 77 3.43 -19.74 6.64
CA GLY A 77 4.32 -20.84 7.05
C GLY A 77 3.71 -21.73 8.16
N SER A 78 4.06 -23.02 8.15
CA SER A 78 3.42 -24.07 8.99
C SER A 78 3.58 -23.86 10.50
N ASN A 79 4.63 -23.15 10.92
CA ASN A 79 5.00 -23.05 12.34
C ASN A 79 4.55 -21.72 12.99
N PHE A 80 3.94 -20.82 12.23
CA PHE A 80 3.48 -19.53 12.75
C PHE A 80 1.98 -19.59 13.03
N THR A 81 1.59 -19.75 14.29
CA THR A 81 0.19 -19.68 14.73
C THR A 81 -0.36 -18.25 14.72
N ASN A 82 0.52 -17.26 14.85
CA ASN A 82 0.20 -15.83 14.98
C ASN A 82 0.98 -14.99 13.95
N GLY A 83 0.92 -15.38 12.68
CA GLY A 83 1.65 -14.72 11.59
C GLY A 83 1.10 -13.33 11.22
N ARG A 84 2.00 -12.38 10.95
CA ARG A 84 1.69 -11.05 10.42
C ARG A 84 2.35 -10.83 9.08
N PHE A 85 1.72 -10.02 8.23
CA PHE A 85 2.33 -9.53 7.01
C PHE A 85 2.79 -8.09 7.15
N ALA A 86 3.82 -7.75 6.39
CA ALA A 86 4.31 -6.39 6.24
C ALA A 86 4.60 -6.08 4.78
N LEU A 87 4.30 -4.86 4.36
CA LEU A 87 4.70 -4.33 3.07
C LEU A 87 5.97 -3.51 3.23
N ARG A 88 6.95 -3.74 2.35
CA ARG A 88 8.12 -2.85 2.24
C ARG A 88 7.87 -1.84 1.14
N LEU A 89 7.71 -0.57 1.52
CA LEU A 89 7.59 0.54 0.58
C LEU A 89 8.97 1.14 0.35
N ASN A 90 9.45 1.05 -0.89
CA ASN A 90 10.67 1.74 -1.34
C ASN A 90 10.24 3.02 -2.06
N ILE A 91 10.65 4.18 -1.55
CA ILE A 91 10.24 5.48 -2.08
C ILE A 91 11.50 6.23 -2.51
N ALA A 92 11.43 6.82 -3.70
CA ALA A 92 12.46 7.65 -4.27
C ALA A 92 11.93 9.06 -4.53
N SER A 93 12.79 10.05 -4.33
CA SER A 93 12.54 11.45 -4.61
C SER A 93 13.66 11.99 -5.49
N SER A 94 13.28 12.70 -6.54
CA SER A 94 14.23 13.33 -7.47
C SER A 94 15.01 14.50 -6.87
N ASN A 95 14.74 14.86 -5.61
CA ASN A 95 15.45 15.90 -4.86
C ASN A 95 16.46 15.24 -3.90
N PRO A 96 17.77 15.28 -4.20
CA PRO A 96 18.79 14.59 -3.42
C PRO A 96 18.95 15.12 -1.99
N LYS A 97 18.64 16.42 -1.78
CA LYS A 97 18.73 17.10 -0.47
C LYS A 97 17.40 17.07 0.28
N GLY A 98 16.37 16.50 -0.34
CA GLY A 98 15.03 16.42 0.18
C GLY A 98 14.91 15.60 1.46
N LYS A 99 14.15 16.11 2.44
CA LYS A 99 13.84 15.35 3.66
C LYS A 99 12.44 14.76 3.56
N PHE A 100 12.32 13.50 3.98
CA PHE A 100 11.04 12.82 4.14
C PHE A 100 10.47 13.18 5.51
N TYR A 101 9.21 13.59 5.56
CA TYR A 101 8.53 13.96 6.80
C TYR A 101 7.25 13.14 6.97
N ARG A 102 7.01 12.64 8.18
CA ARG A 102 5.73 12.01 8.53
C ARG A 102 4.88 13.01 9.30
N ARG A 103 3.65 13.19 8.85
CA ARG A 103 2.62 13.98 9.52
C ARG A 103 1.46 13.05 9.91
N GLN A 104 0.85 13.32 11.05
CA GLN A 104 -0.44 12.74 11.41
C GLN A 104 -1.40 13.91 11.67
N THR A 105 -2.58 13.83 11.10
CA THR A 105 -3.68 14.76 11.35
C THR A 105 -4.83 14.02 12.00
N GLU A 106 -5.59 14.73 12.83
CA GLU A 106 -6.77 14.21 13.50
C GLU A 106 -7.97 15.08 13.14
N SER A 107 -9.11 14.45 12.85
CA SER A 107 -10.37 15.12 12.56
C SER A 107 -11.49 14.33 13.21
N LEU A 108 -12.43 15.04 13.85
CA LEU A 108 -13.65 14.43 14.41
C LEU A 108 -14.70 14.14 13.33
N ASN A 109 -14.52 14.65 12.10
CA ASN A 109 -15.40 14.32 10.99
C ASN A 109 -15.09 12.92 10.47
N ASP A 110 -15.99 11.98 10.75
CA ASP A 110 -15.93 10.58 10.33
C ASP A 110 -17.06 10.20 9.37
N GLU A 111 -17.78 11.18 8.79
CA GLU A 111 -18.89 10.98 7.84
C GLU A 111 -18.51 10.01 6.72
N HIS A 112 -17.27 10.10 6.24
CA HIS A 112 -16.73 9.23 5.20
C HIS A 112 -15.80 8.14 5.74
N THR A 113 -15.41 8.16 7.01
CA THR A 113 -14.55 7.10 7.58
C THR A 113 -14.97 6.77 9.03
N PRO A 114 -16.14 6.12 9.24
CA PRO A 114 -16.73 5.97 10.56
C PRO A 114 -15.78 5.34 11.58
N GLY A 115 -15.62 6.00 12.73
CA GLY A 115 -14.77 5.54 13.83
C GLY A 115 -13.26 5.63 13.60
N ILE A 116 -12.79 6.32 12.54
CA ILE A 116 -11.36 6.50 12.25
C ILE A 116 -11.01 7.98 12.13
N PHE A 117 -10.48 8.52 13.21
CA PHE A 117 -10.22 9.96 13.33
C PHE A 117 -8.81 10.39 12.89
N LYS A 118 -7.92 9.44 12.58
CA LYS A 118 -6.50 9.72 12.27
C LYS A 118 -6.20 9.55 10.79
N THR A 119 -5.41 10.44 10.23
CA THR A 119 -4.83 10.33 8.88
C THR A 119 -3.33 10.46 8.98
N ASN A 120 -2.59 9.54 8.38
CA ASN A 120 -1.14 9.60 8.28
C ASN A 120 -0.73 10.02 6.88
N GLU A 121 0.31 10.84 6.81
CA GLU A 121 0.91 11.29 5.57
C GLU A 121 2.43 11.12 5.63
N LEU A 122 3.00 10.70 4.51
CA LEU A 122 4.44 10.75 4.26
C LEU A 122 4.68 11.74 3.14
N LEU A 123 5.28 12.87 3.48
CA LEU A 123 5.63 13.96 2.58
C LEU A 123 7.08 13.81 2.12
N PHE A 124 7.33 13.99 0.82
CA PHE A 124 8.67 13.95 0.24
C PHE A 124 8.77 14.96 -0.92
N PRO A 125 9.84 15.76 -0.97
CA PRO A 125 9.95 16.82 -1.96
C PRO A 125 10.32 16.23 -3.33
N GLY A 126 9.73 16.72 -4.41
CA GLY A 126 10.27 16.59 -5.75
C GLY A 126 11.25 17.72 -6.06
N ARG A 127 11.70 17.81 -7.32
CA ARG A 127 12.51 18.96 -7.79
C ARG A 127 11.69 20.25 -7.85
N ASN A 128 10.43 20.16 -8.30
CA ASN A 128 9.55 21.33 -8.50
C ASN A 128 8.40 21.37 -7.50
N GLU A 129 7.75 20.23 -7.24
CA GLU A 129 6.62 20.11 -6.31
C GLU A 129 6.86 18.98 -5.32
N SER A 130 6.27 19.07 -4.13
CA SER A 130 6.29 17.97 -3.15
C SER A 130 5.22 16.94 -3.48
N ALA A 131 5.53 15.68 -3.22
CA ALA A 131 4.60 14.57 -3.33
C ALA A 131 4.32 13.97 -1.95
N TYR A 132 3.25 13.20 -1.85
CA TYR A 132 2.87 12.56 -0.60
C TYR A 132 2.24 11.18 -0.83
N ILE A 133 2.25 10.38 0.23
CA ILE A 133 1.42 9.19 0.37
C ILE A 133 0.58 9.39 1.62
N GLN A 134 -0.72 9.19 1.54
CA GLN A 134 -1.65 9.33 2.65
C GLN A 134 -2.37 8.00 2.91
N TRP A 135 -2.59 7.65 4.18
CA TRP A 135 -3.35 6.46 4.56
C TRP A 135 -4.04 6.65 5.92
N ARG A 136 -5.09 5.86 6.16
CA ARG A 136 -5.68 5.70 7.50
C ARG A 136 -4.96 4.58 8.25
N PRO A 137 -4.80 4.66 9.59
CA PRO A 137 -4.14 3.63 10.37
C PRO A 137 -5.06 2.42 10.64
N ILE A 138 -5.64 1.84 9.58
CA ILE A 138 -6.52 0.68 9.62
C ILE A 138 -6.17 -0.30 8.50
N VAL A 139 -6.43 -1.58 8.72
CA VAL A 139 -6.47 -2.63 7.68
C VAL A 139 -7.70 -3.50 7.94
N TYR A 140 -8.42 -3.86 6.89
CA TYR A 140 -9.65 -4.65 7.00
C TYR A 140 -9.34 -6.13 6.90
N THR A 141 -9.93 -6.93 7.78
CA THR A 141 -9.64 -8.36 7.91
C THR A 141 -10.63 -9.25 7.15
N LYS A 142 -11.59 -8.65 6.43
CA LYS A 142 -12.53 -9.32 5.52
C LYS A 142 -12.72 -8.51 4.22
N ALA A 143 -13.16 -9.18 3.17
CA ALA A 143 -13.45 -8.57 1.87
C ALA A 143 -14.57 -7.51 1.96
N HIS A 144 -15.64 -7.82 2.70
CA HIS A 144 -16.62 -6.81 3.10
C HIS A 144 -16.04 -5.98 4.24
N ARG A 145 -15.60 -4.76 3.92
CA ARG A 145 -14.93 -3.87 4.86
C ARG A 145 -15.92 -3.31 5.86
N GLY A 146 -15.56 -3.36 7.14
CA GLY A 146 -16.32 -2.77 8.22
C GLY A 146 -15.43 -2.57 9.44
N LEU A 147 -15.80 -1.65 10.33
CA LEU A 147 -14.99 -1.32 11.50
C LEU A 147 -14.81 -2.53 12.44
N ALA A 148 -15.85 -3.35 12.61
CA ALA A 148 -15.79 -4.59 13.39
C ALA A 148 -14.84 -5.64 12.79
N ASP A 149 -14.61 -5.57 11.48
CA ASP A 149 -13.76 -6.47 10.71
C ASP A 149 -12.46 -5.76 10.29
N SER A 150 -11.81 -5.12 11.27
CA SER A 150 -10.60 -4.35 11.05
C SER A 150 -9.60 -4.47 12.19
N THR A 151 -8.36 -4.08 11.91
CA THR A 151 -7.29 -3.99 12.89
C THR A 151 -6.33 -2.86 12.56
N GLY A 152 -5.35 -2.61 13.43
CA GLY A 152 -4.38 -1.54 13.27
C GLY A 152 -3.33 -1.82 12.21
N VAL A 153 -2.77 -0.73 11.67
CA VAL A 153 -1.56 -0.73 10.85
C VAL A 153 -0.53 0.20 11.46
N GLU A 154 0.72 -0.23 11.44
CA GLU A 154 1.86 0.61 11.85
C GLU A 154 2.87 0.74 10.73
N MET A 155 3.44 1.93 10.60
CA MET A 155 4.55 2.18 9.68
C MET A 155 5.85 2.43 10.46
N SER A 156 6.91 1.68 10.16
CA SER A 156 8.23 1.80 10.78
C SER A 156 8.84 3.20 10.58
N ARG A 157 9.90 3.53 11.32
CA ARG A 157 10.75 4.67 10.97
C ARG A 157 11.38 4.46 9.58
N GLY A 158 11.51 5.54 8.82
CA GLY A 158 12.08 5.52 7.48
C GLY A 158 13.59 5.34 7.52
N ARG A 159 14.11 4.35 6.80
CA ARG A 159 15.54 4.04 6.73
C ARG A 159 16.08 4.38 5.34
N THR A 160 17.33 4.80 5.29
CA THR A 160 18.01 5.06 4.01
C THR A 160 18.19 3.76 3.24
N LEU A 161 17.84 3.80 1.96
CA LEU A 161 18.08 2.69 1.03
C LEU A 161 19.49 2.84 0.46
N THR A 162 20.41 1.94 0.82
CA THR A 162 21.83 2.02 0.44
C THR A 162 22.09 1.50 -0.97
N ASP A 163 21.56 0.34 -1.32
CA ASP A 163 21.69 -0.25 -2.65
C ASP A 163 20.49 0.11 -3.55
N LYS A 164 20.49 1.34 -4.05
CA LYS A 164 19.40 1.89 -4.88
C LYS A 164 19.26 1.16 -6.20
N LYS A 165 20.38 0.85 -6.85
CA LYS A 165 20.41 0.15 -8.14
C LYS A 165 19.73 -1.20 -8.03
N LYS A 166 20.11 -2.02 -7.05
CA LYS A 166 19.46 -3.33 -6.84
C LYS A 166 17.99 -3.19 -6.46
N ALA A 167 17.65 -2.20 -5.65
CA ALA A 167 16.28 -2.04 -5.16
C ALA A 167 15.27 -1.59 -6.21
N PHE A 168 15.72 -0.89 -7.25
CA PHE A 168 14.85 -0.34 -8.30
C PHE A 168 15.07 -0.93 -9.69
N ARG A 169 16.10 -1.76 -9.90
CA ARG A 169 16.48 -2.33 -11.21
C ARG A 169 15.30 -2.78 -12.06
N ASP A 170 14.39 -3.53 -11.46
CA ASP A 170 13.27 -4.20 -12.15
C ASP A 170 11.94 -3.45 -11.94
N SER A 171 12.02 -2.14 -11.66
CA SER A 171 10.86 -1.27 -11.45
C SER A 171 10.67 -0.30 -12.62
N SER A 172 9.43 0.15 -12.83
CA SER A 172 9.13 1.20 -13.81
C SER A 172 9.89 2.50 -13.54
N LEU A 173 10.30 2.75 -12.29
CA LEU A 173 11.14 3.91 -11.97
C LEU A 173 12.49 3.82 -12.69
N TYR A 174 13.14 2.66 -12.69
CA TYR A 174 14.41 2.47 -13.41
C TYR A 174 14.21 2.45 -14.92
N ALA A 175 13.08 1.93 -15.41
CA ALA A 175 12.73 2.01 -16.83
C ALA A 175 12.58 3.47 -17.32
N LEU A 176 12.06 4.37 -16.49
CA LEU A 176 11.85 5.78 -16.83
C LEU A 176 13.10 6.65 -16.63
N TYR A 177 13.89 6.41 -15.58
CA TYR A 177 15.00 7.30 -15.19
C TYR A 177 16.40 6.66 -15.34
N GLY A 178 16.48 5.36 -15.61
CA GLY A 178 17.74 4.64 -15.75
C GLY A 178 18.69 4.86 -14.56
N GLN A 179 19.95 5.18 -14.87
CA GLN A 179 20.99 5.41 -13.86
C GLN A 179 20.74 6.65 -12.98
N GLN A 180 19.89 7.59 -13.39
CA GLN A 180 19.59 8.81 -12.60
C GLN A 180 18.95 8.47 -11.25
N VAL A 181 18.34 7.29 -11.10
CA VAL A 181 17.79 6.80 -9.82
C VAL A 181 18.85 6.76 -8.72
N GLU A 182 20.13 6.60 -9.07
CA GLU A 182 21.22 6.59 -8.08
C GLU A 182 21.43 7.97 -7.42
N GLU A 183 21.05 9.05 -8.09
CA GLU A 183 21.10 10.43 -7.57
C GLU A 183 19.91 10.76 -6.65
N PHE A 184 18.84 9.97 -6.70
CA PHE A 184 17.62 10.25 -5.97
C PHE A 184 17.80 10.07 -4.46
N SER A 185 17.09 10.87 -3.66
CA SER A 185 16.98 10.59 -2.23
C SER A 185 15.99 9.44 -2.04
N THR A 186 16.38 8.43 -1.26
CA THR A 186 15.61 7.18 -1.18
C THR A 186 15.45 6.73 0.25
N ARG A 187 14.22 6.34 0.61
CA ARG A 187 13.90 5.72 1.89
C ARG A 187 13.06 4.47 1.69
N TYR A 188 13.17 3.56 2.64
CA TYR A 188 12.22 2.47 2.76
C TYR A 188 11.53 2.45 4.12
N TYR A 189 10.30 1.93 4.12
CA TYR A 189 9.42 1.81 5.26
C TYR A 189 8.81 0.41 5.27
N TYR A 190 8.58 -0.15 6.46
CA TYR A 190 7.72 -1.31 6.62
C TYR A 190 6.36 -0.86 7.12
N VAL A 191 5.29 -1.32 6.46
CA VAL A 191 3.90 -1.15 6.88
C VAL A 191 3.42 -2.51 7.36
N THR A 192 3.19 -2.66 8.67
CA THR A 192 2.85 -3.93 9.32
C THR A 192 1.38 -3.98 9.68
N PHE A 193 0.73 -5.10 9.41
CA PHE A 193 -0.69 -5.30 9.67
C PHE A 193 -0.94 -6.10 10.95
N GLY A 194 -1.91 -5.66 11.75
CA GLY A 194 -2.36 -6.34 12.96
C GLY A 194 -1.93 -5.67 14.26
N ALA A 195 -2.86 -5.66 15.23
CA ALA A 195 -2.68 -5.12 16.57
C ALA A 195 -2.42 -6.27 17.58
N PRO A 196 -1.67 -6.03 18.67
CA PRO A 196 -1.41 -7.09 19.65
C PRO A 196 -2.69 -7.81 20.11
N LYS A 197 -2.65 -9.16 20.12
CA LYS A 197 -3.71 -10.07 20.61
C LYS A 197 -4.98 -10.15 19.75
N ASP A 198 -4.97 -9.68 18.50
CA ASP A 198 -6.15 -9.76 17.59
C ASP A 198 -6.26 -11.08 16.81
N GLY A 199 -5.28 -11.98 16.93
CA GLY A 199 -5.17 -13.24 16.17
C GLY A 199 -4.46 -13.10 14.81
N PHE A 200 -4.05 -11.87 14.46
CA PHE A 200 -3.33 -11.48 13.25
C PHE A 200 -3.96 -12.01 11.96
N TYR A 201 -3.14 -12.12 10.91
CA TYR A 201 -3.59 -12.56 9.60
C TYR A 201 -4.17 -13.98 9.65
N ASN A 202 -3.69 -14.83 10.55
CA ASN A 202 -4.12 -16.22 10.60
C ASN A 202 -5.58 -16.42 10.98
N LYS A 203 -6.18 -15.46 11.68
CA LYS A 203 -7.58 -15.52 12.12
C LYS A 203 -8.56 -15.49 10.95
N THR A 204 -8.30 -14.67 9.94
CA THR A 204 -9.21 -14.46 8.81
C THR A 204 -8.62 -14.83 7.46
N LYS A 205 -7.28 -14.94 7.38
CA LYS A 205 -6.52 -15.12 6.15
C LYS A 205 -6.82 -14.06 5.10
N TYR A 206 -7.16 -12.85 5.54
CA TYR A 206 -7.46 -11.74 4.65
C TYR A 206 -7.03 -10.41 5.27
N ASN A 207 -6.38 -9.56 4.47
CA ASN A 207 -6.11 -8.16 4.80
C ASN A 207 -6.38 -7.30 3.57
N ALA A 208 -7.02 -6.14 3.73
CA ALA A 208 -7.11 -5.10 2.71
C ALA A 208 -6.74 -3.74 3.29
N TRP A 209 -5.72 -3.10 2.70
CA TRP A 209 -5.15 -1.82 3.13
C TRP A 209 -5.16 -0.81 1.99
#